data_AF-A0A3M2A1Q5-F1
#
_entry.id   AF-A0A3M2A1Q5-F1
#
_cell.length_a   1.000
_cell.length_b   1.000
_cell.length_c   1.000
_cell.angle_alpha   90.00
_cell.angle_beta   90.00
_cell.angle_gamma   90.00
#
_symmetry.space_group_name_H-M   'P 1'
#
loop_
_entity.id
_entity.type
_entity.pdbx_description
1 polymer ?
#
loop_
_entity_poly.entity_id
_entity_poly.type
_entity_poly.pdbx_seq_one_letter_code
_entity_poly.pdbx_strand_id
1 'polypeptide(L)'
;PILLHGGIPNEFLGEFFDFLYDYEVQPHQISLDAQTLLSVWRQEPEIHLSKLRRPVSRFLQYGGAVADDFVARCLELFYADTEEEADLLDLPKRVLQAFWQWREEREVQVRQRPSRSAVRLQRPFLTLAPFTTGLTLFLPSQQLPTQQSPQTLVWIVSTEHDTSTYHTIRQRIENGYQYSVTTIVPIPPAKTYTVKLKADEKELQSWTLPGLGDLPLLIFTPFDDYEADALDEQKRYHPGKRWLLYPQGTRLQVKEGNSRKIRDLPHLTGNWENYQLEVWQLAPGKLQLDGHELTIVREQGRKRPYLDGGIQPLPAASHNEYPLYSGQPPELVIHTIQPHRWRISIRAGGNAQPAGYRTFILKDLPFRREEDTLRLDLAHPKLLGNRPIGKFEITVRGTLVHHYTLGLRVVPYLH
;
A
#
# COMPACT_ATOMS: atom_id res chain seq x y z
N PRO A 1 -3.98 -19.54 33.71
CA PRO A 1 -3.23 -19.01 32.54
C PRO A 1 -3.72 -19.68 31.24
N ILE A 2 -4.71 -19.08 30.56
CA ILE A 2 -5.25 -19.60 29.29
C ILE A 2 -5.56 -18.39 28.41
N LEU A 3 -4.60 -17.95 27.61
CA LEU A 3 -4.76 -16.93 26.57
C LEU A 3 -3.73 -17.23 25.47
N LEU A 4 -4.14 -17.09 24.20
CA LEU A 4 -3.30 -16.95 22.99
C LEU A 4 -2.80 -18.19 22.21
N HIS A 5 -3.68 -19.17 21.94
CA HIS A 5 -3.51 -20.07 20.78
C HIS A 5 -4.61 -19.87 19.72
N GLY A 6 -4.97 -18.62 19.42
CA GLY A 6 -5.93 -18.28 18.37
C GLY A 6 -5.26 -18.24 17.01
N GLY A 7 -5.08 -19.40 16.38
CA GLY A 7 -4.60 -19.51 14.99
C GLY A 7 -5.37 -20.60 14.23
N ILE A 8 -5.10 -20.74 12.93
CA ILE A 8 -5.74 -21.77 12.09
C ILE A 8 -5.26 -23.16 12.55
N PRO A 9 -6.16 -24.11 12.88
CA PRO A 9 -5.78 -25.49 13.22
C PRO A 9 -5.07 -26.19 12.05
N ASN A 10 -4.16 -27.13 12.35
CA ASN A 10 -3.30 -27.76 11.34
C ASN A 10 -4.09 -28.43 10.21
N GLU A 11 -5.17 -29.13 10.55
CA GLU A 11 -6.05 -29.82 9.60
C GLU A 11 -6.72 -28.90 8.56
N PHE A 12 -6.76 -27.59 8.81
CA PHE A 12 -7.35 -26.60 7.90
C PHE A 12 -6.30 -25.74 7.19
N LEU A 13 -5.00 -25.94 7.44
CA LEU A 13 -3.94 -25.17 6.78
C LEU A 13 -3.88 -25.43 5.28
N GLY A 14 -4.08 -26.68 4.83
CA GLY A 14 -4.12 -27.01 3.40
C GLY A 14 -5.25 -26.28 2.67
N GLU A 15 -6.47 -26.31 3.19
CA GLU A 15 -7.62 -25.58 2.65
C GLU A 15 -7.39 -24.06 2.67
N PHE A 16 -6.74 -23.54 3.72
CA PHE A 16 -6.36 -22.15 3.80
C PHE A 16 -5.32 -21.77 2.73
N PHE A 17 -4.31 -22.60 2.46
CA PHE A 17 -3.36 -22.36 1.37
C PHE A 17 -4.00 -22.53 0.00
N ASP A 18 -4.96 -23.44 -0.16
CA ASP A 18 -5.76 -23.52 -1.37
C ASP A 18 -6.52 -22.24 -1.65
N PHE A 19 -7.15 -21.71 -0.61
CA PHE A 19 -7.83 -20.43 -0.64
C PHE A 19 -6.87 -19.27 -0.94
N LEU A 20 -5.73 -19.17 -0.25
CA LEU A 20 -4.73 -18.13 -0.52
C LEU A 20 -4.18 -18.22 -1.94
N TYR A 21 -3.88 -19.42 -2.43
CA TYR A 21 -3.44 -19.64 -3.80
C TYR A 21 -4.52 -19.29 -4.81
N ASP A 22 -5.79 -19.59 -4.52
CA ASP A 22 -6.89 -19.22 -5.39
C ASP A 22 -7.10 -17.69 -5.44
N TYR A 23 -6.71 -16.95 -4.40
CA TYR A 23 -6.72 -15.48 -4.39
C TYR A 23 -5.44 -14.84 -4.99
N GLU A 24 -4.27 -15.40 -4.70
CA GLU A 24 -2.95 -14.84 -5.07
C GLU A 24 -2.51 -15.32 -6.47
N VAL A 25 -2.93 -16.50 -6.91
CA VAL A 25 -2.43 -17.19 -8.12
C VAL A 25 -3.51 -17.42 -9.20
N GLN A 26 -4.81 -17.39 -8.90
CA GLN A 26 -5.82 -17.43 -9.98
C GLN A 26 -6.01 -16.07 -10.70
N PRO A 27 -6.30 -16.08 -12.02
CA PRO A 27 -6.10 -14.92 -12.90
C PRO A 27 -7.13 -13.78 -12.77
N HIS A 28 -7.98 -13.81 -11.75
CA HIS A 28 -9.15 -12.92 -11.63
C HIS A 28 -9.13 -12.08 -10.35
N GLN A 29 -8.16 -12.29 -9.46
CA GLN A 29 -8.09 -11.57 -8.19
C GLN A 29 -6.70 -10.99 -7.94
N ILE A 30 -6.76 -9.86 -7.25
CA ILE A 30 -5.77 -8.80 -7.14
C ILE A 30 -4.60 -9.29 -6.26
N SER A 31 -3.35 -8.92 -6.58
CA SER A 31 -2.27 -8.93 -5.59
C SER A 31 -2.53 -7.79 -4.61
N LEU A 32 -3.35 -8.06 -3.59
CA LEU A 32 -3.62 -7.17 -2.47
C LEU A 32 -2.54 -7.37 -1.42
N ASP A 33 -2.11 -6.29 -0.77
CA ASP A 33 -1.48 -6.47 0.53
C ASP A 33 -2.49 -7.17 1.47
N ALA A 34 -1.98 -7.96 2.42
CA ALA A 34 -2.85 -8.78 3.26
C ALA A 34 -3.90 -7.98 4.05
N GLN A 35 -3.61 -6.71 4.37
CA GLN A 35 -4.55 -5.84 5.07
C GLN A 35 -5.75 -5.50 4.18
N THR A 36 -5.51 -5.21 2.91
CA THR A 36 -6.56 -4.92 1.94
C THR A 36 -7.33 -6.19 1.58
N LEU A 37 -6.64 -7.33 1.42
CA LEU A 37 -7.25 -8.63 1.19
C LEU A 37 -8.23 -9.00 2.32
N LEU A 38 -7.80 -8.84 3.57
CA LEU A 38 -8.63 -9.12 4.73
C LEU A 38 -9.75 -8.10 4.93
N SER A 39 -9.54 -6.85 4.54
CA SER A 39 -10.60 -5.83 4.56
C SER A 39 -11.72 -6.19 3.59
N VAL A 40 -11.39 -6.62 2.36
CA VAL A 40 -12.36 -7.10 1.36
C VAL A 40 -13.11 -8.32 1.89
N TRP A 41 -12.40 -9.29 2.46
CA TRP A 41 -13.04 -10.48 3.03
C TRP A 41 -13.94 -10.19 4.24
N ARG A 42 -13.64 -9.12 5.01
CA ARG A 42 -14.46 -8.71 6.16
C ARG A 42 -15.68 -7.88 5.76
N GLN A 43 -15.62 -7.16 4.64
CA GLN A 43 -16.75 -6.40 4.10
C GLN A 43 -17.83 -7.33 3.54
N GLU A 44 -17.44 -8.40 2.84
CA GLU A 44 -18.37 -9.38 2.27
C GLU A 44 -18.01 -10.84 2.66
N PRO A 45 -18.11 -11.19 3.95
CA PRO A 45 -17.64 -12.49 4.45
C PRO A 45 -18.44 -13.67 3.89
N GLU A 46 -19.72 -13.47 3.55
CA GLU A 46 -20.54 -14.51 2.93
C GLU A 46 -20.17 -14.80 1.48
N ILE A 47 -19.54 -13.85 0.80
CA ILE A 47 -19.09 -14.00 -0.59
C ILE A 47 -17.68 -14.58 -0.62
N HIS A 48 -16.79 -14.06 0.23
CA HIS A 48 -15.38 -14.41 0.19
C HIS A 48 -14.99 -15.56 1.10
N LEU A 49 -15.57 -15.68 2.30
CA LEU A 49 -15.16 -16.64 3.32
C LEU A 49 -16.12 -17.83 3.48
N SER A 50 -17.23 -17.86 2.74
CA SER A 50 -18.24 -18.94 2.84
C SER A 50 -17.74 -20.32 2.40
N LYS A 51 -16.70 -20.34 1.55
CA LYS A 51 -16.04 -21.57 1.10
C LYS A 51 -15.09 -22.16 2.13
N LEU A 52 -14.69 -21.38 3.14
CA LEU A 52 -13.78 -21.81 4.18
C LEU A 52 -14.51 -22.46 5.35
N ARG A 53 -13.86 -23.46 5.97
CA ARG A 53 -14.33 -24.04 7.23
C ARG A 53 -14.42 -22.97 8.31
N ARG A 54 -15.45 -23.11 9.15
CA ARG A 54 -15.79 -22.16 10.22
C ARG A 54 -14.60 -21.70 11.09
N PRO A 55 -13.63 -22.56 11.48
CA PRO A 55 -12.48 -22.09 12.26
C PRO A 55 -11.58 -21.12 11.49
N VAL A 56 -11.35 -21.36 10.20
CA VAL A 56 -10.55 -20.51 9.33
C VAL A 56 -11.26 -19.18 9.09
N SER A 57 -12.54 -19.26 8.67
CA SER A 57 -13.38 -18.08 8.44
C SER A 57 -13.45 -17.17 9.67
N ARG A 58 -13.67 -17.74 10.87
CA ARG A 58 -13.69 -16.97 12.13
C ARG A 58 -12.34 -16.33 12.45
N PHE A 59 -11.24 -17.03 12.20
CA PHE A 59 -9.91 -16.45 12.41
C PHE A 59 -9.66 -15.25 11.48
N LEU A 60 -10.01 -15.35 10.20
CA LEU A 60 -9.83 -14.25 9.25
C LEU A 60 -10.77 -13.07 9.52
N GLN A 61 -12.02 -13.35 9.91
CA GLN A 61 -13.04 -12.34 10.20
C GLN A 61 -12.78 -11.60 11.52
N TYR A 62 -12.43 -12.31 12.60
CA TYR A 62 -12.36 -11.75 13.95
C TYR A 62 -10.95 -11.68 14.55
N GLY A 63 -9.94 -12.22 13.87
CA GLY A 63 -8.56 -12.25 14.37
C GLY A 63 -7.84 -10.90 14.35
N GLY A 64 -8.43 -9.87 13.74
CA GLY A 64 -7.90 -8.51 13.68
C GLY A 64 -6.45 -8.47 13.19
N ALA A 65 -5.62 -7.65 13.85
CA ALA A 65 -4.22 -7.45 13.46
C ALA A 65 -3.36 -8.72 13.46
N VAL A 66 -3.74 -9.75 14.23
CA VAL A 66 -3.02 -11.04 14.25
C VAL A 66 -3.31 -11.83 12.98
N ALA A 67 -4.56 -11.81 12.49
CA ALA A 67 -4.91 -12.42 11.22
C ALA A 67 -4.28 -11.65 10.04
N ASP A 68 -4.25 -10.32 10.13
CA ASP A 68 -3.63 -9.44 9.12
C ASP A 68 -2.15 -9.79 8.89
N ASP A 69 -1.38 -9.87 9.98
CA ASP A 69 0.05 -10.18 9.91
C ASP A 69 0.30 -11.66 9.52
N PHE A 70 -0.54 -12.58 9.99
CA PHE A 70 -0.44 -13.99 9.65
C PHE A 70 -0.67 -14.23 8.14
N VAL A 71 -1.70 -13.63 7.55
CA VAL A 71 -1.98 -13.76 6.11
C VAL A 71 -0.88 -13.12 5.29
N ALA A 72 -0.34 -11.96 5.69
CA ALA A 72 0.78 -11.31 5.00
C ALA A 72 1.99 -12.23 4.86
N ARG A 73 2.41 -12.83 5.98
CA ARG A 73 3.55 -13.76 5.99
C ARG A 73 3.25 -15.02 5.16
N CYS A 74 2.02 -15.52 5.20
CA CYS A 74 1.63 -16.67 4.40
C CYS A 74 1.60 -16.36 2.89
N LEU A 75 1.23 -15.15 2.46
CA LEU A 75 1.32 -14.73 1.06
C LEU A 75 2.79 -14.63 0.60
N GLU A 76 3.69 -14.20 1.48
CA GLU A 76 5.12 -14.15 1.17
C GLU A 76 5.76 -15.52 1.01
N LEU A 77 5.21 -16.59 1.64
CA LEU A 77 5.69 -17.96 1.42
C LEU A 77 5.60 -18.40 -0.04
N PHE A 78 4.64 -17.88 -0.81
CA PHE A 78 4.50 -18.19 -2.24
C PHE A 78 5.66 -17.66 -3.09
N TYR A 79 6.45 -16.73 -2.54
CA TYR A 79 7.62 -16.12 -3.18
C TYR A 79 8.95 -16.60 -2.59
N ALA A 80 8.92 -17.45 -1.56
CA ALA A 80 10.11 -18.07 -1.00
C ALA A 80 10.51 -19.28 -1.86
N ASP A 81 11.76 -19.29 -2.34
CA ASP A 81 12.30 -20.38 -3.15
C ASP A 81 12.98 -21.45 -2.28
N THR A 82 13.32 -21.11 -1.04
CA THR A 82 14.01 -22.00 -0.09
C THR A 82 13.36 -22.02 1.29
N GLU A 83 13.54 -23.11 2.04
CA GLU A 83 13.11 -23.20 3.44
C GLU A 83 13.81 -22.13 4.31
N GLU A 84 15.05 -21.80 3.98
CA GLU A 84 15.84 -20.78 4.68
C GLU A 84 15.24 -19.38 4.51
N GLU A 85 14.72 -19.05 3.33
CA GLU A 85 13.97 -17.81 3.08
C GLU A 85 12.61 -17.82 3.80
N ALA A 86 11.93 -18.96 3.82
CA ALA A 86 10.64 -19.11 4.52
C ALA A 86 10.78 -19.00 6.04
N ASP A 87 11.87 -19.51 6.62
CA ASP A 87 12.21 -19.37 8.04
C ASP A 87 12.41 -17.89 8.44
N LEU A 88 12.76 -17.01 7.49
CA LEU A 88 12.85 -15.57 7.74
C LEU A 88 11.48 -14.90 7.96
N LEU A 89 10.37 -15.57 7.63
CA LEU A 89 9.03 -15.02 7.81
C LEU A 89 8.52 -15.18 9.24
N ASP A 90 9.27 -15.86 10.12
CA ASP A 90 8.95 -16.01 11.56
C ASP A 90 7.50 -16.51 11.77
N LEU A 91 7.08 -17.42 10.89
CA LEU A 91 5.84 -18.19 11.00
C LEU A 91 6.07 -19.40 11.91
N PRO A 92 5.04 -19.89 12.62
CA PRO A 92 5.16 -21.10 13.42
C PRO A 92 5.61 -22.28 12.55
N LYS A 93 6.56 -23.10 13.01
CA LYS A 93 7.10 -24.26 12.26
C LYS A 93 6.02 -25.17 11.68
N ARG A 94 4.90 -25.36 12.41
CA ARG A 94 3.74 -26.16 11.95
C ARG A 94 3.13 -25.61 10.65
N VAL A 95 3.19 -24.30 10.43
CA VAL A 95 2.63 -23.62 9.26
C VAL A 95 3.59 -23.73 8.09
N LEU A 96 4.89 -23.54 8.33
CA LEU A 96 5.93 -23.75 7.32
C LEU A 96 5.92 -25.20 6.80
N GLN A 97 5.87 -26.19 7.70
CA GLN A 97 5.78 -27.60 7.34
C GLN A 97 4.52 -27.91 6.52
N ALA A 98 3.36 -27.40 6.94
CA ALA A 98 2.11 -27.59 6.22
C ALA A 98 2.14 -26.93 4.83
N PHE A 99 2.79 -25.78 4.68
CA PHE A 99 2.95 -25.10 3.39
C PHE A 99 3.83 -25.89 2.43
N TRP A 100 5.00 -26.37 2.87
CA TRP A 100 5.89 -27.16 2.02
C TRP A 100 5.27 -28.48 1.59
N GLN A 101 4.61 -29.18 2.52
CA GLN A 101 3.86 -30.39 2.21
C GLN A 101 2.75 -30.11 1.17
N TRP A 102 1.96 -29.07 1.37
CA TRP A 102 0.93 -28.64 0.42
C TRP A 102 1.53 -28.29 -0.96
N ARG A 103 2.67 -27.59 -1.00
CA ARG A 103 3.36 -27.19 -2.24
C ARG A 103 3.87 -28.39 -3.02
N GLU A 104 4.48 -29.35 -2.35
CA GLU A 104 4.95 -30.61 -2.97
C GLU A 104 3.78 -31.42 -3.55
N GLU A 105 2.70 -31.59 -2.78
CA GLU A 105 1.48 -32.28 -3.22
C GLU A 105 0.86 -31.61 -4.46
N ARG A 106 0.95 -30.27 -4.54
CA ARG A 106 0.41 -29.48 -5.65
C ARG A 106 1.34 -29.41 -6.86
N GLU A 107 2.67 -29.34 -6.69
CA GLU A 107 3.64 -29.41 -7.79
C GLU A 107 3.55 -30.73 -8.56
N VAL A 108 3.27 -31.83 -7.88
CA VAL A 108 2.97 -33.14 -8.49
C VAL A 108 1.71 -33.08 -9.36
N GLN A 109 0.69 -32.30 -8.96
CA GLN A 109 -0.55 -32.10 -9.72
C GLN A 109 -0.39 -31.09 -10.87
N VAL A 110 0.46 -30.07 -10.71
CA VAL A 110 0.67 -28.98 -11.69
C VAL A 110 1.53 -29.42 -12.88
N ARG A 111 2.41 -30.42 -12.73
CA ARG A 111 3.19 -31.01 -13.84
C ARG A 111 2.35 -31.65 -14.96
N GLN A 112 1.02 -31.74 -14.80
CA GLN A 112 0.09 -32.22 -15.83
C GLN A 112 -0.80 -31.12 -16.44
N ARG A 113 -0.59 -29.84 -16.12
CA ARG A 113 -1.35 -28.73 -16.73
C ARG A 113 -0.43 -27.64 -17.27
N PRO A 114 -0.70 -27.09 -18.47
CA PRO A 114 0.07 -25.96 -18.99
C PRO A 114 -0.17 -24.70 -18.14
N SER A 115 0.94 -24.12 -17.66
CA SER A 115 1.00 -22.88 -16.88
C SER A 115 0.53 -21.68 -17.71
N ARG A 116 -0.46 -20.92 -17.20
CA ARG A 116 -0.83 -19.59 -17.71
C ARG A 116 -0.23 -18.55 -16.76
N SER A 117 0.78 -17.80 -17.20
CA SER A 117 1.33 -16.68 -16.42
C SER A 117 0.29 -15.57 -16.28
N ALA A 118 -0.12 -15.23 -15.05
CA ALA A 118 -1.08 -14.15 -14.79
C ALA A 118 -0.42 -12.78 -14.81
N VAL A 119 -1.18 -11.75 -15.16
CA VAL A 119 -0.71 -10.38 -15.39
C VAL A 119 -1.14 -9.46 -14.28
N ARG A 120 -0.20 -8.72 -13.70
CA ARG A 120 -0.42 -7.85 -12.53
C ARG A 120 -0.93 -6.47 -12.96
N LEU A 121 -2.18 -6.15 -12.62
CA LEU A 121 -2.78 -4.84 -12.87
C LEU A 121 -2.53 -3.88 -11.68
N GLN A 122 -2.15 -2.63 -11.95
CA GLN A 122 -1.94 -1.60 -10.93
C GLN A 122 -3.25 -0.85 -10.63
N ARG A 123 -3.50 -0.51 -9.35
CA ARG A 123 -4.76 0.12 -8.90
C ARG A 123 -4.74 1.65 -9.03
N PRO A 124 -5.86 2.28 -9.36
CA PRO A 124 -6.00 3.73 -9.29
C PRO A 124 -6.08 4.22 -7.84
N PHE A 125 -5.69 5.46 -7.58
CA PHE A 125 -5.77 6.07 -6.25
C PHE A 125 -5.98 7.58 -6.32
N LEU A 126 -6.55 8.16 -5.26
CA LEU A 126 -6.73 9.60 -5.15
C LEU A 126 -5.44 10.27 -4.70
N THR A 127 -5.11 11.39 -5.33
CA THR A 127 -3.92 12.20 -5.04
C THR A 127 -4.29 13.64 -4.80
N LEU A 128 -3.57 14.31 -3.90
CA LEU A 128 -3.78 15.72 -3.61
C LEU A 128 -2.50 16.52 -3.82
N ALA A 129 -2.53 17.42 -4.81
CA ALA A 129 -1.44 18.34 -5.10
C ALA A 129 -1.88 19.79 -4.81
N PRO A 130 -1.72 20.26 -3.56
CA PRO A 130 -2.35 21.49 -3.08
C PRO A 130 -1.82 22.79 -3.71
N PHE A 131 -0.69 22.74 -4.41
CA PHE A 131 -0.07 23.90 -5.05
C PHE A 131 -0.15 23.84 -6.58
N THR A 132 -0.78 22.81 -7.14
CA THR A 132 -0.85 22.61 -8.60
C THR A 132 -2.28 22.25 -9.01
N THR A 133 -2.63 20.97 -8.99
CA THR A 133 -3.86 20.45 -9.63
C THR A 133 -4.99 20.17 -8.66
N GLY A 134 -4.79 20.34 -7.36
CA GLY A 134 -5.79 20.01 -6.36
C GLY A 134 -5.98 18.49 -6.24
N LEU A 135 -7.22 18.04 -6.01
CA LEU A 135 -7.54 16.62 -5.90
C LEU A 135 -7.70 15.98 -7.28
N THR A 136 -6.95 14.91 -7.54
CA THR A 136 -6.88 14.23 -8.82
C THR A 136 -6.89 12.73 -8.66
N LEU A 137 -7.44 12.01 -9.63
CA LEU A 137 -7.34 10.57 -9.71
C LEU A 137 -6.07 10.18 -10.48
N PHE A 138 -5.23 9.35 -9.87
CA PHE A 138 -4.10 8.76 -10.55
C PHE A 138 -4.50 7.42 -11.17
N LEU A 139 -4.26 7.28 -12.47
CA LEU A 139 -4.49 6.06 -13.25
C LEU A 139 -3.13 5.46 -13.64
N PRO A 140 -2.63 4.44 -12.91
CA PRO A 140 -1.30 3.91 -13.14
C PRO A 140 -1.18 3.21 -14.50
N SER A 141 0.04 3.19 -15.03
CA SER A 141 0.34 2.49 -16.27
C SER A 141 0.19 0.98 -16.11
N GLN A 142 -0.46 0.31 -17.07
CA GLN A 142 -0.63 -1.14 -17.03
C GLN A 142 0.39 -1.80 -17.96
N GLN A 143 1.10 -2.82 -17.48
CA GLN A 143 2.04 -3.59 -18.28
C GLN A 143 1.50 -4.99 -18.53
N LEU A 144 1.27 -5.32 -19.80
CA LEU A 144 0.70 -6.60 -20.21
C LEU A 144 1.68 -7.34 -21.13
N PRO A 145 1.92 -8.65 -20.94
CA PRO A 145 2.69 -9.48 -21.86
C PRO A 145 2.07 -9.50 -23.25
N THR A 146 2.92 -9.72 -24.26
CA THR A 146 2.52 -9.70 -25.69
C THR A 146 1.29 -10.57 -25.98
N GLN A 147 1.19 -11.76 -25.37
CA GLN A 147 0.11 -12.73 -25.60
C GLN A 147 -1.24 -12.31 -24.99
N GLN A 148 -1.24 -11.35 -24.05
CA GLN A 148 -2.42 -10.90 -23.31
C GLN A 148 -2.68 -9.40 -23.51
N SER A 149 -1.98 -8.77 -24.47
CA SER A 149 -2.06 -7.35 -24.74
C SER A 149 -3.24 -7.04 -25.66
N PRO A 150 -4.28 -6.32 -25.19
CA PRO A 150 -5.42 -5.95 -26.01
C PRO A 150 -5.04 -4.88 -27.03
N GLN A 151 -5.88 -4.70 -28.06
CA GLN A 151 -5.69 -3.57 -28.98
C GLN A 151 -6.01 -2.25 -28.29
N THR A 152 -7.04 -2.26 -27.44
CA THR A 152 -7.53 -1.11 -26.70
C THR A 152 -7.58 -1.42 -25.21
N LEU A 153 -7.07 -0.48 -24.41
CA LEU A 153 -7.22 -0.49 -22.96
C LEU A 153 -7.73 0.88 -22.53
N VAL A 154 -8.81 0.91 -21.77
CA VAL A 154 -9.46 2.15 -21.36
C VAL A 154 -9.79 2.11 -19.87
N TRP A 155 -9.67 3.26 -19.23
CA TRP A 155 -10.16 3.49 -17.89
C TRP A 155 -11.53 4.15 -17.95
N ILE A 156 -12.47 3.70 -17.14
CA ILE A 156 -13.78 4.33 -17.00
C ILE A 156 -13.90 4.78 -15.55
N VAL A 157 -14.10 6.06 -15.35
CA VAL A 157 -14.25 6.67 -14.02
C VAL A 157 -15.67 7.15 -13.91
N SER A 158 -16.41 6.56 -12.97
CA SER A 158 -17.80 6.86 -12.70
C SER A 158 -17.95 7.44 -11.30
N THR A 159 -18.72 8.50 -11.22
CA THR A 159 -19.26 9.10 -9.99
C THR A 159 -20.77 8.91 -9.99
N GLU A 160 -21.44 9.39 -8.94
CA GLU A 160 -22.91 9.44 -8.89
C GLU A 160 -23.53 10.41 -9.92
N HIS A 161 -22.74 11.31 -10.50
CA HIS A 161 -23.22 12.35 -11.41
C HIS A 161 -22.75 12.17 -12.86
N ASP A 162 -21.56 11.61 -13.06
CA ASP A 162 -20.91 11.57 -14.37
C ASP A 162 -20.06 10.32 -14.55
N THR A 163 -19.89 9.90 -15.80
CA THR A 163 -18.99 8.82 -16.21
C THR A 163 -18.10 9.29 -17.35
N SER A 164 -16.79 9.32 -17.08
CA SER A 164 -15.75 9.70 -18.04
C SER A 164 -14.93 8.49 -18.46
N THR A 165 -14.52 8.45 -19.73
CA THR A 165 -13.66 7.40 -20.29
C THR A 165 -12.30 7.98 -20.69
N TYR A 166 -11.23 7.35 -20.24
CA TYR A 166 -9.84 7.75 -20.50
C TYR A 166 -9.14 6.66 -21.31
N HIS A 167 -8.81 7.00 -22.55
CA HIS A 167 -8.08 6.11 -23.44
C HIS A 167 -6.59 6.06 -23.06
N THR A 168 -6.02 4.86 -23.07
CA THR A 168 -4.59 4.69 -22.86
C THR A 168 -3.82 4.77 -24.17
N ILE A 169 -2.58 5.24 -24.10
CA ILE A 169 -1.60 5.11 -25.17
C ILE A 169 -0.87 3.80 -24.98
N ARG A 170 -0.83 3.00 -26.04
CA ARG A 170 -0.13 1.72 -26.10
C ARG A 170 1.30 1.91 -26.60
N GLN A 171 2.27 1.53 -25.79
CA GLN A 171 3.71 1.59 -26.11
C GLN A 171 4.32 0.19 -26.04
N ARG A 172 5.14 -0.19 -27.02
CA ARG A 172 5.88 -1.46 -27.00
C ARG A 172 7.01 -1.39 -25.96
N ILE A 173 7.14 -2.44 -25.15
CA ILE A 173 8.25 -2.67 -24.22
C ILE A 173 8.85 -4.05 -24.47
N GLU A 174 10.03 -4.34 -23.91
CA GLU A 174 10.83 -5.55 -24.19
C GLU A 174 9.99 -6.84 -24.11
N ASN A 175 9.19 -7.00 -23.05
CA ASN A 175 8.40 -8.21 -22.79
C ASN A 175 6.88 -8.03 -22.97
N GLY A 176 6.41 -6.97 -23.64
CA GLY A 176 4.98 -6.71 -23.71
C GLY A 176 4.60 -5.33 -24.22
N TYR A 177 3.53 -4.80 -23.67
CA TYR A 177 3.05 -3.44 -23.92
C TYR A 177 2.75 -2.74 -22.61
N GLN A 178 3.06 -1.45 -22.57
CA GLN A 178 2.65 -0.54 -21.53
C GLN A 178 1.50 0.32 -22.02
N TYR A 179 0.49 0.49 -21.18
CA TYR A 179 -0.72 1.29 -21.45
C TYR A 179 -0.80 2.41 -20.41
N SER A 180 -0.67 3.65 -20.84
CA SER A 180 -0.62 4.82 -19.96
C SER A 180 -1.60 5.91 -20.39
N VAL A 181 -2.22 6.60 -19.43
CA VAL A 181 -3.00 7.82 -19.70
C VAL A 181 -2.03 9.01 -19.72
N THR A 182 -2.18 9.94 -20.66
CA THR A 182 -1.30 11.13 -20.77
C THR A 182 -1.75 12.33 -19.96
N THR A 183 -2.94 12.26 -19.40
CA THR A 183 -3.60 13.40 -18.77
C THR A 183 -3.82 13.12 -17.30
N ILE A 184 -3.67 14.17 -16.50
CA ILE A 184 -4.13 14.20 -15.12
C ILE A 184 -5.65 14.06 -15.14
N VAL A 185 -6.23 13.23 -14.28
CA VAL A 185 -7.68 13.05 -14.21
C VAL A 185 -8.24 13.94 -13.10
N PRO A 186 -8.74 15.15 -13.40
CA PRO A 186 -9.48 15.92 -12.43
C PRO A 186 -10.79 15.20 -12.12
N ILE A 187 -11.18 15.20 -10.86
CA ILE A 187 -12.42 14.57 -10.40
C ILE A 187 -13.27 15.61 -9.67
N PRO A 188 -14.61 15.61 -9.84
CA PRO A 188 -15.48 16.41 -9.01
C PRO A 188 -15.61 15.80 -7.61
N PRO A 189 -16.03 16.56 -6.59
CA PRO A 189 -16.49 16.01 -5.32
C PRO A 189 -17.59 14.98 -5.56
N ALA A 190 -17.46 13.80 -4.95
CA ALA A 190 -18.44 12.73 -4.99
C ALA A 190 -18.40 11.93 -3.69
N LYS A 191 -19.46 11.20 -3.36
CA LYS A 191 -19.45 10.29 -2.20
C LYS A 191 -18.47 9.14 -2.37
N THR A 192 -18.41 8.59 -3.58
CA THR A 192 -17.55 7.46 -3.95
C THR A 192 -17.15 7.57 -5.42
N TYR A 193 -15.98 7.06 -5.77
CA TYR A 193 -15.54 6.94 -7.16
C TYR A 193 -15.44 5.47 -7.55
N THR A 194 -16.13 5.07 -8.62
CA THR A 194 -15.96 3.75 -9.22
C THR A 194 -15.02 3.88 -10.41
N VAL A 195 -13.92 3.14 -10.41
CA VAL A 195 -12.94 3.15 -11.49
C VAL A 195 -12.88 1.75 -12.10
N LYS A 196 -13.02 1.63 -13.40
CA LYS A 196 -13.01 0.36 -14.13
C LYS A 196 -11.90 0.36 -15.17
N LEU A 197 -11.26 -0.79 -15.37
CA LEU A 197 -10.34 -1.03 -16.47
C LEU A 197 -11.01 -1.99 -17.46
N LYS A 198 -11.13 -1.58 -18.72
CA LYS A 198 -11.65 -2.42 -19.80
C LYS A 198 -10.61 -2.66 -20.88
N ALA A 199 -10.56 -3.90 -21.38
CA ALA A 199 -9.76 -4.33 -22.50
C ALA A 199 -10.68 -4.85 -23.62
N ASP A 200 -10.61 -4.24 -24.80
CA ASP A 200 -11.43 -4.63 -25.97
C ASP A 200 -12.91 -4.88 -25.58
N GLU A 201 -13.54 -3.90 -24.92
CA GLU A 201 -14.90 -3.91 -24.35
C GLU A 201 -15.16 -4.84 -23.16
N LYS A 202 -14.24 -5.75 -22.83
CA LYS A 202 -14.35 -6.63 -21.67
C LYS A 202 -13.84 -5.92 -20.41
N GLU A 203 -14.64 -5.94 -19.35
CA GLU A 203 -14.18 -5.49 -18.03
C GLU A 203 -13.11 -6.44 -17.49
N LEU A 204 -11.93 -5.87 -17.19
CA LEU A 204 -10.83 -6.58 -16.54
C LEU A 204 -10.92 -6.45 -15.03
N GLN A 205 -11.20 -5.24 -14.54
CA GLN A 205 -11.25 -4.96 -13.11
C GLN A 205 -12.08 -3.72 -12.79
N SER A 206 -12.64 -3.68 -11.57
CA SER A 206 -13.33 -2.52 -11.00
C SER A 206 -12.82 -2.24 -9.58
N TRP A 207 -12.59 -0.96 -9.26
CA TRP A 207 -12.17 -0.47 -7.95
C TRP A 207 -13.17 0.58 -7.46
N THR A 208 -13.44 0.57 -6.16
CA THR A 208 -14.22 1.62 -5.49
C THR A 208 -13.28 2.40 -4.59
N LEU A 209 -13.15 3.70 -4.85
CA LEU A 209 -12.33 4.62 -4.10
C LEU A 209 -13.20 5.51 -3.20
N PRO A 210 -12.71 5.86 -2.00
CA PRO A 210 -13.41 6.76 -1.09
C PRO A 210 -13.61 8.13 -1.71
N GLY A 211 -14.78 8.71 -1.51
CA GLY A 211 -15.01 10.14 -1.70
C GLY A 211 -15.37 10.79 -0.36
N LEU A 212 -16.21 11.82 -0.40
CA LEU A 212 -16.66 12.55 0.78
C LEU A 212 -17.75 11.83 1.58
N GLY A 213 -18.19 10.64 1.13
CA GLY A 213 -19.13 9.76 1.85
C GLY A 213 -20.30 10.49 2.52
N ASP A 214 -20.65 10.04 3.73
CA ASP A 214 -21.57 10.73 4.63
C ASP A 214 -20.83 11.63 5.63
N LEU A 215 -19.56 11.32 5.93
CA LEU A 215 -18.65 12.20 6.66
C LEU A 215 -17.86 13.03 5.63
N PRO A 216 -18.13 14.35 5.48
CA PRO A 216 -17.58 15.18 4.40
C PRO A 216 -16.13 15.59 4.68
N LEU A 217 -15.26 14.62 4.83
CA LEU A 217 -13.84 14.78 5.11
C LEU A 217 -13.05 13.83 4.20
N LEU A 218 -11.87 14.26 3.78
CA LEU A 218 -10.82 13.41 3.25
C LEU A 218 -9.53 13.69 4.02
N ILE A 219 -8.80 12.64 4.38
CA ILE A 219 -7.56 12.74 5.16
C ILE A 219 -6.40 12.22 4.31
N PHE A 220 -5.36 13.04 4.19
CA PHE A 220 -4.14 12.70 3.48
C PHE A 220 -2.95 12.72 4.43
N THR A 221 -2.02 11.81 4.22
CA THR A 221 -0.73 11.83 4.91
C THR A 221 0.25 12.67 4.09
N PRO A 222 0.83 13.74 4.67
CA PRO A 222 1.86 14.49 3.99
C PRO A 222 3.09 13.60 3.81
N PHE A 223 3.60 13.54 2.59
CA PHE A 223 4.86 12.89 2.17
C PHE A 223 4.87 11.37 1.99
N ASP A 224 3.79 10.65 2.32
CA ASP A 224 3.58 9.24 1.94
C ASP A 224 2.62 9.21 0.74
N ASP A 225 3.13 8.82 -0.44
CA ASP A 225 2.46 8.45 -1.70
C ASP A 225 1.29 9.30 -2.25
N TYR A 226 0.99 10.45 -1.63
CA TYR A 226 -0.17 11.31 -1.91
C TYR A 226 -1.53 10.59 -1.89
N GLU A 227 -1.59 9.31 -1.47
CA GLU A 227 -2.83 8.52 -1.45
C GLU A 227 -3.80 9.04 -0.38
N ALA A 228 -5.07 9.20 -0.75
CA ALA A 228 -6.14 9.43 0.22
C ALA A 228 -6.37 8.17 1.05
N ASP A 229 -6.30 8.27 2.37
CA ASP A 229 -6.82 7.23 3.24
C ASP A 229 -8.34 7.27 3.19
N ALA A 230 -8.97 6.19 2.72
CA ALA A 230 -10.42 6.04 2.72
C ALA A 230 -10.99 6.21 4.13
N LEU A 231 -11.89 7.18 4.31
CA LEU A 231 -12.68 7.29 5.53
C LEU A 231 -13.74 6.19 5.57
N ASP A 232 -13.69 5.46 6.67
CA ASP A 232 -14.76 4.59 7.13
C ASP A 232 -15.08 5.13 8.53
N GLU A 233 -16.36 5.32 8.86
CA GLU A 233 -16.81 5.81 10.17
C GLU A 233 -16.30 4.93 11.33
N GLN A 234 -15.90 3.68 11.03
CA GLN A 234 -15.30 2.75 11.98
C GLN A 234 -13.77 2.82 12.07
N LYS A 235 -13.10 3.57 11.17
CA LYS A 235 -11.64 3.69 11.17
C LYS A 235 -11.15 4.61 12.28
N ARG A 236 -10.18 4.09 13.03
CA ARG A 236 -9.42 4.81 14.04
C ARG A 236 -8.21 5.46 13.38
N TYR A 237 -8.13 6.79 13.41
CA TYR A 237 -7.00 7.51 12.80
C TYR A 237 -5.81 7.57 13.74
N HIS A 238 -4.62 7.58 13.13
CA HIS A 238 -3.37 7.71 13.88
C HIS A 238 -2.98 9.18 14.04
N PRO A 239 -2.30 9.53 15.14
CA PRO A 239 -1.73 10.85 15.33
C PRO A 239 -0.68 11.15 14.26
N GLY A 240 -0.41 12.43 14.05
CA GLY A 240 0.59 12.86 13.08
C GLY A 240 0.13 14.08 12.30
N LYS A 241 1.04 14.61 11.50
CA LYS A 241 0.70 15.67 10.55
C LYS A 241 -0.22 15.07 9.49
N ARG A 242 -1.36 15.71 9.21
CA ARG A 242 -2.33 15.31 8.19
C ARG A 242 -2.81 16.51 7.42
N TRP A 243 -3.20 16.31 6.15
CA TRP A 243 -3.97 17.29 5.41
C TRP A 243 -5.43 16.86 5.44
N LEU A 244 -6.29 17.79 5.84
CA LEU A 244 -7.72 17.57 6.00
C LEU A 244 -8.44 18.41 4.95
N LEU A 245 -9.18 17.74 4.07
CA LEU A 245 -9.98 18.35 3.02
C LEU A 245 -11.47 18.19 3.35
N TYR A 246 -12.19 19.30 3.48
CA TYR A 246 -13.62 19.28 3.84
C TYR A 246 -14.32 20.56 3.36
N PRO A 247 -15.67 20.60 3.29
CA PRO A 247 -16.40 21.76 2.76
C PRO A 247 -16.14 23.04 3.55
N GLN A 248 -16.07 24.17 2.87
CA GLN A 248 -16.00 25.49 3.49
C GLN A 248 -17.23 25.76 4.34
N GLY A 249 -17.05 26.53 5.41
CA GLY A 249 -18.12 26.80 6.38
C GLY A 249 -18.31 25.70 7.41
N THR A 250 -17.76 24.50 7.18
CA THR A 250 -17.77 23.43 8.18
C THR A 250 -16.79 23.73 9.30
N ARG A 251 -17.22 23.55 10.55
CA ARG A 251 -16.37 23.82 11.72
C ARG A 251 -15.79 22.53 12.27
N LEU A 252 -14.50 22.31 12.05
CA LEU A 252 -13.74 21.26 12.71
C LEU A 252 -13.41 21.67 14.15
N GLN A 253 -13.87 20.89 15.13
CA GLN A 253 -13.68 21.15 16.56
C GLN A 253 -12.90 20.02 17.23
N VAL A 254 -12.03 20.38 18.16
CA VAL A 254 -11.39 19.40 19.05
C VAL A 254 -12.32 19.18 20.24
N LYS A 255 -12.87 17.97 20.37
CA LYS A 255 -13.69 17.59 21.53
C LYS A 255 -12.83 17.07 22.67
N GLU A 256 -11.83 16.26 22.33
CA GLU A 256 -10.90 15.65 23.27
C GLU A 256 -9.49 15.65 22.68
N GLY A 257 -8.46 15.81 23.52
CA GLY A 257 -7.06 15.77 23.11
C GLY A 257 -6.48 17.12 22.70
N ASN A 258 -5.27 17.08 22.10
CA ASN A 258 -4.46 18.26 21.78
C ASN A 258 -4.21 18.42 20.27
N SER A 259 -5.12 17.91 19.44
CA SER A 259 -5.07 18.13 17.99
C SER A 259 -5.12 19.63 17.70
N ARG A 260 -4.34 20.10 16.72
CA ARG A 260 -4.34 21.52 16.36
C ARG A 260 -4.13 21.75 14.88
N LYS A 261 -4.79 22.77 14.35
CA LYS A 261 -4.48 23.33 13.04
C LYS A 261 -3.08 23.94 13.08
N ILE A 262 -2.25 23.58 12.11
CA ILE A 262 -0.90 24.13 11.91
C ILE A 262 -0.99 25.34 10.96
N ARG A 263 -1.65 25.17 9.81
CA ARG A 263 -1.78 26.21 8.79
C ARG A 263 -2.86 25.86 7.77
N ASP A 264 -3.32 26.86 7.05
CA ASP A 264 -4.08 26.72 5.81
C ASP A 264 -3.17 26.32 4.64
N LEU A 265 -3.70 25.52 3.71
CA LEU A 265 -3.12 25.32 2.39
C LEU A 265 -3.84 26.23 1.36
N PRO A 266 -3.27 26.43 0.15
CA PRO A 266 -3.89 27.28 -0.85
C PRO A 266 -5.34 26.89 -1.16
N HIS A 267 -6.14 27.88 -1.52
CA HIS A 267 -7.50 27.65 -1.97
C HIS A 267 -7.52 26.71 -3.18
N LEU A 268 -8.40 25.73 -3.14
CA LEU A 268 -8.64 24.84 -4.26
C LEU A 268 -9.45 25.56 -5.34
N THR A 269 -9.30 25.11 -6.58
CA THR A 269 -9.94 25.72 -7.76
C THR A 269 -10.88 24.73 -8.45
N GLY A 270 -11.76 25.24 -9.31
CA GLY A 270 -12.66 24.41 -10.12
C GLY A 270 -13.70 23.69 -9.25
N ASN A 271 -13.92 22.39 -9.49
CA ASN A 271 -14.94 21.61 -8.79
C ASN A 271 -14.76 21.56 -7.25
N TRP A 272 -13.59 21.94 -6.73
CA TRP A 272 -13.26 21.94 -5.31
C TRP A 272 -13.24 23.34 -4.68
N GLU A 273 -13.69 24.38 -5.37
CA GLU A 273 -13.62 25.78 -4.89
C GLU A 273 -14.35 26.01 -3.56
N ASN A 274 -15.41 25.25 -3.29
CA ASN A 274 -16.21 25.30 -2.06
C ASN A 274 -15.63 24.42 -0.93
N TYR A 275 -14.40 23.95 -1.08
CA TYR A 275 -13.70 23.13 -0.10
C TYR A 275 -12.49 23.88 0.45
N GLN A 276 -12.12 23.55 1.68
CA GLN A 276 -10.91 24.06 2.32
C GLN A 276 -9.99 22.92 2.66
N LEU A 277 -8.70 23.23 2.59
CA LEU A 277 -7.63 22.29 2.85
C LEU A 277 -6.73 22.84 3.95
N GLU A 278 -6.59 22.06 5.01
CA GLU A 278 -5.86 22.49 6.20
C GLU A 278 -4.82 21.46 6.62
N VAL A 279 -3.67 21.94 7.10
CA VAL A 279 -2.68 21.09 7.74
C VAL A 279 -2.97 21.03 9.22
N TRP A 280 -3.17 19.81 9.74
CA TRP A 280 -3.39 19.55 11.15
C TRP A 280 -2.26 18.70 11.73
N GLN A 281 -1.91 18.99 12.98
CA GLN A 281 -1.21 18.05 13.84
C GLN A 281 -2.28 17.29 14.62
N LEU A 282 -2.56 16.06 14.23
CA LEU A 282 -3.47 15.20 14.97
C LEU A 282 -2.76 14.62 16.19
N ALA A 283 -3.45 14.67 17.32
CA ALA A 283 -3.07 14.04 18.58
C ALA A 283 -4.18 13.06 19.00
N PRO A 284 -3.87 12.06 19.85
CA PRO A 284 -4.90 11.18 20.38
C PRO A 284 -6.03 11.97 21.04
N GLY A 285 -7.28 11.58 20.77
CA GLY A 285 -8.47 12.29 21.21
C GLY A 285 -9.62 12.16 20.21
N LYS A 286 -10.51 13.16 20.21
CA LYS A 286 -11.68 13.21 19.33
C LYS A 286 -11.77 14.56 18.62
N LEU A 287 -11.99 14.49 17.32
CA LEU A 287 -12.40 15.63 16.51
C LEU A 287 -13.88 15.51 16.19
N GLN A 288 -14.56 16.65 16.02
CA GLN A 288 -15.92 16.70 15.51
C GLN A 288 -15.96 17.60 14.27
N LEU A 289 -16.54 17.07 13.19
CA LEU A 289 -16.84 17.82 11.97
C LEU A 289 -18.35 17.72 11.73
N ASP A 290 -19.05 18.84 11.82
CA ASP A 290 -20.51 18.95 11.58
C ASP A 290 -21.37 17.89 12.31
N GLY A 291 -21.08 17.65 13.58
CA GLY A 291 -21.78 16.64 14.38
C GLY A 291 -21.18 15.23 14.29
N HIS A 292 -20.45 14.91 13.23
CA HIS A 292 -19.76 13.63 13.08
C HIS A 292 -18.50 13.57 13.93
N GLU A 293 -18.32 12.50 14.70
CA GLU A 293 -17.15 12.30 15.55
C GLU A 293 -16.07 11.44 14.87
N LEU A 294 -14.84 11.90 14.98
CA LEU A 294 -13.63 11.27 14.48
C LEU A 294 -12.75 10.90 15.68
N THR A 295 -12.54 9.61 15.89
CA THR A 295 -11.68 9.14 16.98
C THR A 295 -10.23 9.00 16.49
N ILE A 296 -9.33 9.81 17.05
CA ILE A 296 -7.89 9.69 16.87
C ILE A 296 -7.36 8.82 18.00
N VAL A 297 -6.99 7.58 17.70
CA VAL A 297 -6.47 6.68 18.73
C VAL A 297 -4.97 6.87 18.89
N ARG A 298 -4.50 6.84 20.14
CA ARG A 298 -3.07 6.78 20.41
C ARG A 298 -2.51 5.53 19.75
N GLU A 299 -1.61 5.72 18.80
CA GLU A 299 -0.71 4.66 18.40
C GLU A 299 0.09 4.33 19.66
N GLN A 300 -0.15 3.16 20.25
CA GLN A 300 0.59 2.72 21.42
C GLN A 300 2.06 2.51 21.02
N GLY A 301 2.86 3.56 21.12
CA GLY A 301 4.32 3.52 21.07
C GLY A 301 4.94 3.09 19.74
N ARG A 302 4.25 3.20 18.60
CA ARG A 302 4.85 2.85 17.29
C ARG A 302 5.14 4.13 16.53
N LYS A 303 6.42 4.41 16.29
CA LYS A 303 6.83 5.44 15.34
C LYS A 303 7.19 4.72 14.04
N ARG A 304 6.50 5.04 12.95
CA ARG A 304 6.70 4.40 11.64
C ARG A 304 8.11 4.69 11.11
N PRO A 305 8.72 3.76 10.37
CA PRO A 305 9.91 4.05 9.58
C PRO A 305 9.65 5.16 8.57
N TYR A 306 10.63 6.03 8.33
CA TYR A 306 10.52 7.12 7.35
C TYR A 306 11.88 7.46 6.73
N LEU A 307 11.87 8.21 5.63
CA LEU A 307 13.07 8.70 4.95
C LEU A 307 13.40 10.12 5.44
N ASP A 308 14.65 10.36 5.85
CA ASP A 308 15.12 11.63 6.41
C ASP A 308 16.35 12.15 5.64
N GLY A 309 16.39 13.47 5.40
CA GLY A 309 17.47 14.12 4.66
C GLY A 309 17.43 13.93 3.13
N GLY A 310 18.60 14.06 2.49
CA GLY A 310 18.76 14.06 1.03
C GLY A 310 18.40 15.40 0.37
N ILE A 311 18.89 15.61 -0.86
CA ILE A 311 18.58 16.81 -1.65
C ILE A 311 17.41 16.47 -2.57
N GLN A 312 16.24 17.04 -2.29
CA GLN A 312 15.10 16.95 -3.20
C GLN A 312 15.12 18.19 -4.12
N PRO A 313 15.19 18.02 -5.46
CA PRO A 313 15.03 19.14 -6.36
C PRO A 313 13.66 19.80 -6.13
N LEU A 314 13.59 21.13 -6.28
CA LEU A 314 12.34 21.91 -6.22
C LEU A 314 11.24 21.23 -7.06
N PRO A 315 9.95 21.40 -6.72
CA PRO A 315 8.86 20.60 -7.29
C PRO A 315 8.61 20.98 -8.76
N ALA A 316 9.47 20.53 -9.65
CA ALA A 316 9.22 20.45 -11.08
C ALA A 316 8.49 19.11 -11.31
N ALA A 317 7.16 19.17 -11.26
CA ALA A 317 6.26 18.15 -11.79
C ALA A 317 6.70 16.69 -11.56
N SER A 318 6.79 16.25 -10.30
CA SER A 318 6.93 14.83 -10.01
C SER A 318 5.58 14.12 -10.20
N HIS A 319 5.21 13.87 -11.47
CA HIS A 319 4.08 13.02 -11.86
C HIS A 319 4.29 11.52 -11.58
N ASN A 320 5.19 11.18 -10.66
CA ASN A 320 5.66 9.81 -10.49
C ASN A 320 5.69 9.46 -8.99
N GLU A 321 5.23 8.25 -8.68
CA GLU A 321 4.71 7.75 -7.40
C GLU A 321 5.62 7.95 -6.17
N TYR A 322 6.94 8.13 -6.35
CA TYR A 322 7.90 8.22 -5.24
C TYR A 322 8.72 9.53 -5.23
N PRO A 323 9.14 10.02 -4.05
CA PRO A 323 10.00 11.20 -3.91
C PRO A 323 11.31 11.03 -4.69
N LEU A 324 11.74 12.11 -5.37
CA LEU A 324 12.97 12.17 -6.15
C LEU A 324 14.08 12.82 -5.33
N TYR A 325 15.22 12.15 -5.24
CA TYR A 325 16.43 12.63 -4.58
C TYR A 325 17.57 12.78 -5.60
N SER A 326 18.35 13.84 -5.45
CA SER A 326 19.51 14.16 -6.27
C SER A 326 20.81 13.84 -5.54
N GLY A 327 21.70 13.13 -6.21
CA GLY A 327 23.01 12.75 -5.67
C GLY A 327 22.94 11.56 -4.73
N GLN A 328 22.80 11.82 -3.43
CA GLN A 328 22.76 10.77 -2.42
C GLN A 328 21.34 10.46 -1.96
N PRO A 329 21.02 9.18 -1.70
CA PRO A 329 19.74 8.79 -1.12
C PRO A 329 19.59 9.36 0.31
N PRO A 330 18.35 9.51 0.80
CA PRO A 330 18.10 9.87 2.19
C PRO A 330 18.53 8.75 3.15
N GLU A 331 18.53 9.04 4.45
CA GLU A 331 18.65 8.02 5.48
C GLU A 331 17.30 7.36 5.75
N LEU A 332 17.33 6.07 6.06
CA LEU A 332 16.16 5.36 6.58
C LEU A 332 16.17 5.40 8.11
N VAL A 333 15.11 5.94 8.69
CA VAL A 333 14.93 6.06 10.14
C VAL A 333 13.96 4.99 10.62
N ILE A 334 14.36 4.20 11.62
CA ILE A 334 13.54 3.14 12.23
C ILE A 334 13.55 3.29 13.74
N HIS A 335 12.38 3.35 14.35
CA HIS A 335 12.27 3.42 15.81
C HIS A 335 12.14 2.02 16.41
N THR A 336 13.24 1.52 16.97
CA THR A 336 13.27 0.21 17.60
C THR A 336 14.42 0.09 18.60
N ILE A 337 14.14 -0.57 19.71
CA ILE A 337 15.16 -1.00 20.68
C ILE A 337 15.67 -2.43 20.42
N GLN A 338 15.06 -3.15 19.47
CA GLN A 338 15.32 -4.56 19.17
C GLN A 338 15.67 -4.78 17.68
N PRO A 339 16.84 -4.30 17.19
CA PRO A 339 17.21 -4.40 15.76
C PRO A 339 17.27 -5.83 15.24
N HIS A 340 17.51 -6.83 16.08
CA HIS A 340 17.54 -8.24 15.69
C HIS A 340 16.18 -8.80 15.27
N ARG A 341 15.08 -8.11 15.60
CA ARG A 341 13.72 -8.49 15.20
C ARG A 341 13.22 -7.74 13.98
N TRP A 342 14.07 -6.88 13.42
CA TRP A 342 13.71 -6.06 12.27
C TRP A 342 14.45 -6.53 11.03
N ARG A 343 13.76 -6.49 9.90
CA ARG A 343 14.27 -6.82 8.58
C ARG A 343 14.01 -5.67 7.61
N ILE A 344 14.90 -5.51 6.66
CA ILE A 344 14.79 -4.52 5.60
C ILE A 344 14.95 -5.25 4.28
N SER A 345 13.98 -5.09 3.40
CA SER A 345 14.02 -5.58 2.02
C SER A 345 14.08 -4.39 1.07
N ILE A 346 14.92 -4.48 0.05
CA ILE A 346 15.09 -3.44 -0.97
C ILE A 346 14.84 -4.08 -2.32
N ARG A 347 13.91 -3.51 -3.07
CA ARG A 347 13.56 -3.91 -4.43
C ARG A 347 13.90 -2.80 -5.42
N ALA A 348 14.73 -3.11 -6.40
CA ALA A 348 15.03 -2.23 -7.52
C ALA A 348 13.90 -2.29 -8.56
N GLY A 349 13.46 -1.14 -9.06
CA GLY A 349 12.43 -1.02 -10.08
C GLY A 349 12.99 -0.51 -11.41
N GLY A 350 12.62 -1.16 -12.53
CA GLY A 350 13.11 -0.81 -13.87
C GLY A 350 14.62 -1.01 -14.00
N ASN A 351 15.30 -0.05 -14.63
CA ASN A 351 16.75 -0.07 -14.85
C ASN A 351 17.56 0.45 -13.65
N ALA A 352 17.06 0.25 -12.43
CA ALA A 352 17.70 0.74 -11.24
C ALA A 352 19.03 0.02 -10.95
N GLN A 353 20.01 0.76 -10.46
CA GLN A 353 21.33 0.29 -10.06
C GLN A 353 21.57 0.66 -8.60
N PRO A 354 21.80 -0.31 -7.71
CA PRO A 354 21.92 -1.75 -7.97
C PRO A 354 20.57 -2.39 -8.34
N ALA A 355 20.61 -3.39 -9.22
CA ALA A 355 19.44 -4.17 -9.60
C ALA A 355 19.15 -5.29 -8.59
N GLY A 356 17.92 -5.81 -8.64
CA GLY A 356 17.49 -6.99 -7.90
C GLY A 356 16.72 -6.70 -6.61
N TYR A 357 16.52 -7.77 -5.85
CA TYR A 357 15.84 -7.78 -4.56
C TYR A 357 16.83 -8.26 -3.49
N ARG A 358 16.89 -7.58 -2.36
CA ARG A 358 17.81 -7.93 -1.25
C ARG A 358 17.09 -7.78 0.07
N THR A 359 17.27 -8.75 0.96
CA THR A 359 16.72 -8.71 2.32
C THR A 359 17.84 -8.82 3.35
N PHE A 360 17.74 -8.04 4.41
CA PHE A 360 18.72 -7.93 5.47
C PHE A 360 18.04 -7.99 6.83
N ILE A 361 18.73 -8.53 7.83
CA ILE A 361 18.37 -8.32 9.23
C ILE A 361 18.99 -6.99 9.66
N LEU A 362 18.19 -6.11 10.28
CA LEU A 362 18.62 -4.77 10.65
C LEU A 362 19.85 -4.76 11.57
N LYS A 363 19.98 -5.77 12.45
CA LYS A 363 21.17 -5.92 13.32
C LYS A 363 22.49 -6.07 12.55
N ASP A 364 22.45 -6.60 11.33
CA ASP A 364 23.63 -6.95 10.53
C ASP A 364 24.02 -5.81 9.55
N LEU A 365 23.22 -4.74 9.55
CA LEU A 365 23.44 -3.54 8.78
C LEU A 365 24.17 -2.48 9.62
N PRO A 366 24.96 -1.61 8.98
CA PRO A 366 25.50 -0.44 9.64
C PRO A 366 24.39 0.57 9.90
N PHE A 367 24.23 0.96 11.16
CA PHE A 367 23.29 2.00 11.57
C PHE A 367 23.93 2.89 12.65
N ARG A 368 23.52 4.16 12.68
CA ARG A 368 23.76 5.06 13.81
C ARG A 368 22.58 4.95 14.77
N ARG A 369 22.87 4.85 16.08
CA ARG A 369 21.83 4.78 17.11
C ARG A 369 21.74 6.09 17.87
N GLU A 370 20.53 6.62 17.94
CA GLU A 370 20.16 7.80 18.70
C GLU A 370 18.95 7.41 19.56
N GLU A 371 19.15 7.14 20.85
CA GLU A 371 18.11 6.67 21.79
C GLU A 371 17.35 5.40 21.31
N ASP A 372 16.06 5.55 21.01
CA ASP A 372 15.13 4.54 20.48
C ASP A 372 15.14 4.46 18.95
N THR A 373 16.02 5.23 18.30
CA THR A 373 16.00 5.46 16.85
C THR A 373 17.29 4.94 16.21
N LEU A 374 17.14 4.22 15.11
CA LEU A 374 18.21 3.72 14.27
C LEU A 374 18.16 4.44 12.92
N ARG A 375 19.29 5.02 12.51
CA ARG A 375 19.47 5.68 11.23
C ARG A 375 20.39 4.86 10.34
N LEU A 376 19.88 4.47 9.18
CA LEU A 376 20.62 3.72 8.18
C LEU A 376 20.96 4.63 7.01
N ASP A 377 22.24 4.69 6.67
CA ASP A 377 22.70 5.32 5.45
C ASP A 377 22.40 4.41 4.25
N LEU A 378 21.39 4.77 3.45
CA LEU A 378 21.02 4.00 2.27
C LEU A 378 22.12 3.99 1.20
N ALA A 379 23.05 4.97 1.22
CA ALA A 379 24.20 5.00 0.31
C ALA A 379 25.28 3.97 0.69
N HIS A 380 25.11 3.24 1.80
CA HIS A 380 26.08 2.24 2.20
C HIS A 380 26.24 1.13 1.14
N PRO A 381 27.47 0.65 0.84
CA PRO A 381 27.74 -0.38 -0.18
C PRO A 381 26.93 -1.67 -0.08
N LYS A 382 26.52 -2.06 1.15
CA LYS A 382 25.66 -3.22 1.37
C LYS A 382 24.19 -3.00 0.96
N LEU A 383 23.73 -1.75 0.92
CA LEU A 383 22.35 -1.37 0.62
C LEU A 383 22.25 -0.92 -0.85
N LEU A 384 22.06 0.38 -1.10
CA LEU A 384 21.99 0.93 -2.45
C LEU A 384 23.38 1.29 -3.01
N GLY A 385 24.41 1.36 -2.17
CA GLY A 385 25.75 1.74 -2.57
C GLY A 385 25.92 3.21 -2.93
N ASN A 386 27.15 3.59 -3.28
CA ASN A 386 27.60 4.98 -3.24
C ASN A 386 27.02 5.87 -4.36
N ARG A 387 26.43 5.27 -5.40
CA ARG A 387 25.89 5.97 -6.58
C ARG A 387 24.63 5.27 -7.08
N PRO A 388 23.56 5.22 -6.27
CA PRO A 388 22.36 4.54 -6.69
C PRO A 388 21.61 5.39 -7.71
N ILE A 389 21.05 4.73 -8.72
CA ILE A 389 20.27 5.40 -9.78
C ILE A 389 19.01 4.59 -10.01
N GLY A 390 17.86 5.24 -10.11
CA GLY A 390 16.58 4.60 -10.46
C GLY A 390 15.56 4.56 -9.32
N LYS A 391 14.52 3.73 -9.50
CA LYS A 391 13.40 3.57 -8.55
C LYS A 391 13.73 2.45 -7.58
N PHE A 392 13.51 2.68 -6.29
CA PHE A 392 13.66 1.68 -5.24
C PHE A 392 12.42 1.66 -4.35
N GLU A 393 12.07 0.47 -3.90
CA GLU A 393 11.04 0.21 -2.89
C GLU A 393 11.72 -0.47 -1.70
N ILE A 394 11.57 0.11 -0.51
CA ILE A 394 12.16 -0.35 0.72
C ILE A 394 11.05 -0.82 1.64
N THR A 395 11.07 -2.10 1.97
CA THR A 395 10.14 -2.70 2.93
C THR A 395 10.84 -2.88 4.27
N VAL A 396 10.28 -2.32 5.34
CA VAL A 396 10.79 -2.42 6.70
C VAL A 396 9.82 -3.24 7.54
N ARG A 397 10.33 -4.29 8.18
CA ARG A 397 9.53 -5.27 8.94
C ARG A 397 10.07 -5.44 10.35
N GLY A 398 9.19 -5.57 11.34
CA GLY A 398 9.54 -5.85 12.74
C GLY A 398 8.85 -7.10 13.28
N THR A 399 8.63 -7.16 14.60
CA THR A 399 7.72 -8.16 15.21
C THR A 399 6.28 -7.99 14.69
N LEU A 400 5.45 -9.03 14.76
CA LEU A 400 4.04 -9.05 14.29
C LEU A 400 3.38 -7.65 14.38
N VAL A 401 2.77 -7.19 13.29
CA VAL A 401 2.12 -5.87 13.09
C VAL A 401 3.06 -4.70 12.72
N HIS A 402 4.34 -4.94 12.37
CA HIS A 402 5.24 -3.90 11.86
C HIS A 402 5.66 -4.23 10.42
N HIS A 403 4.96 -3.63 9.45
CA HIS A 403 5.26 -3.76 8.02
C HIS A 403 5.03 -2.40 7.35
N TYR A 404 6.07 -1.87 6.73
CA TYR A 404 6.04 -0.54 6.09
C TYR A 404 6.77 -0.61 4.77
N THR A 405 6.22 0.01 3.73
CA THR A 405 6.85 0.14 2.42
C THR A 405 7.10 1.62 2.14
N LEU A 406 8.32 1.95 1.74
CA LEU A 406 8.79 3.29 1.45
C LEU A 406 9.37 3.31 0.04
N GLY A 407 8.85 4.15 -0.83
CA GLY A 407 9.38 4.33 -2.17
C GLY A 407 10.35 5.51 -2.28
N LEU A 408 11.37 5.39 -3.13
CA LEU A 408 12.22 6.52 -3.50
C LEU A 408 12.75 6.41 -4.93
N ARG A 409 13.18 7.54 -5.49
CA ARG A 409 13.93 7.62 -6.75
C ARG A 409 15.23 8.38 -6.52
N VAL A 410 16.33 7.86 -7.05
CA VAL A 410 17.63 8.55 -7.00
C VAL A 410 18.09 8.85 -8.42
N VAL A 411 18.54 10.08 -8.64
CA VAL A 411 19.22 10.50 -9.87
C VAL A 411 20.61 11.03 -9.54
N PRO A 412 21.57 10.95 -10.47
CA PRO A 412 22.88 11.59 -10.31
C PRO A 412 22.76 13.09 -10.09
N TYR A 413 23.79 13.69 -9.49
CA TYR A 413 23.92 15.15 -9.43
C TYR A 413 23.98 15.69 -10.87
N LEU A 414 23.06 16.57 -11.24
CA LEU A 414 23.18 17.40 -12.42
C LEU A 414 24.04 18.61 -12.02
N HIS A 415 25.23 18.72 -12.60
CA HIS A 415 26.11 19.88 -12.41
C HIS A 415 25.55 21.13 -13.10
#